data_AF-A0AAE0GF47-F1
#
_entry.id   AF-A0AAE0GF47-F1
#
_cell.length_a   1.000
_cell.length_b   1.000
_cell.length_c   1.000
_cell.angle_alpha   90.00
_cell.angle_beta   90.00
_cell.angle_gamma   90.00
#
_symmetry.space_group_name_H-M   'P 1'
#
loop_
_entity.id
_entity.type
_entity.pdbx_description
1 polymer ?
#
loop_
_entity_poly.entity_id
_entity_poly.type
_entity_poly.pdbx_seq_one_letter_code
_entity_poly.pdbx_strand_id
1 'polypeptide(L)'
;MPGGVGTGGGNWYSFIHHKLQRVLFEVAKSAYPLASALHDDFAGYLTYSRNHCPDVTVLDAEGPGQYVLFDVVTARPMSDAHLGAAMMAPGAAAKKVEESKVATYGDVRPHHFIPFGVEVYGGLGPAAYGFLRKTQRRFRERRYMEANAEGESRRKSVRMRKFG
;
A
#
# COMPACT_ATOMS: atom_id res chain seq x y z
N MET A 1 45.09 -9.51 7.08
CA MET A 1 45.10 -8.30 6.21
C MET A 1 43.67 -7.84 6.07
N PRO A 2 43.30 -6.60 6.44
CA PRO A 2 41.91 -6.16 6.37
C PRO A 2 41.58 -5.80 4.92
N GLY A 3 40.54 -6.44 4.38
CA GLY A 3 39.96 -6.13 3.10
C GLY A 3 39.16 -4.84 3.18
N GLY A 4 39.43 -3.91 2.27
CA GLY A 4 38.61 -2.73 2.05
C GLY A 4 38.32 -2.60 0.57
N VAL A 5 37.08 -2.89 0.16
CA VAL A 5 36.40 -2.24 -0.98
C VAL A 5 34.90 -2.38 -0.74
N GLY A 6 34.18 -1.26 -0.68
CA GLY A 6 32.73 -1.25 -0.48
C GLY A 6 32.13 0.12 -0.20
N THR A 7 32.49 1.10 -1.02
CA THR A 7 31.93 2.45 -1.11
C THR A 7 30.39 2.46 -1.24
N GLY A 8 29.70 3.17 -0.35
CA GLY A 8 28.53 4.02 -0.70
C GLY A 8 27.22 3.40 -1.21
N GLY A 9 26.96 2.10 -1.03
CA GLY A 9 25.68 1.49 -1.41
C GLY A 9 24.70 1.42 -0.24
N GLY A 10 23.59 2.17 -0.29
CA GLY A 10 22.47 1.94 0.62
C GLY A 10 22.04 0.46 0.58
N ASN A 11 21.73 -0.11 1.74
CA ASN A 11 21.37 -1.52 1.88
C ASN A 11 20.25 -1.90 0.88
N TRP A 12 20.41 -3.00 0.13
CA TRP A 12 19.45 -3.48 -0.89
C TRP A 12 17.98 -3.50 -0.41
N TYR A 13 17.78 -3.80 0.88
CA TYR A 13 16.45 -3.79 1.50
C TYR A 13 15.84 -2.39 1.62
N SER A 14 16.66 -1.38 1.93
CA SER A 14 16.25 0.02 1.94
C SER A 14 15.90 0.51 0.53
N PHE A 15 16.65 0.05 -0.48
CA PHE A 15 16.30 0.32 -1.88
C PHE A 15 14.92 -0.25 -2.26
N ILE A 16 14.65 -1.52 -1.93
CA ILE A 16 13.34 -2.14 -2.18
C ILE A 16 12.24 -1.39 -1.45
N HIS A 17 12.43 -1.09 -0.16
CA HIS A 17 11.46 -0.38 0.66
C HIS A 17 11.08 0.98 0.03
N HIS A 18 12.06 1.83 -0.28
CA HIS A 18 11.79 3.14 -0.90
C HIS A 18 11.09 3.04 -2.26
N LYS A 19 11.43 2.02 -3.08
CA LYS A 19 10.75 1.81 -4.37
C LYS A 19 9.29 1.39 -4.18
N LEU A 20 9.04 0.48 -3.25
CA LEU A 20 7.69 0.01 -2.94
C LEU A 20 6.85 1.11 -2.31
N GLN A 21 7.43 1.95 -1.45
CA GLN A 21 6.75 3.12 -0.91
C GLN A 21 6.23 4.05 -2.01
N ARG A 22 7.08 4.40 -2.99
CA ARG A 22 6.67 5.23 -4.14
C ARG A 22 5.57 4.57 -4.98
N VAL A 23 5.69 3.28 -5.24
CA VAL A 23 4.65 2.54 -5.98
C VAL A 23 3.34 2.52 -5.20
N LEU A 24 3.40 2.26 -3.89
CA LEU A 24 2.25 2.22 -3.02
C LEU A 24 1.57 3.59 -2.94
N PHE A 25 2.33 4.68 -2.90
CA PHE A 25 1.80 6.04 -2.97
C PHE A 25 0.97 6.28 -4.25
N GLU A 26 1.50 5.91 -5.42
CA GLU A 26 0.75 6.06 -6.68
C GLU A 26 -0.47 5.14 -6.76
N VAL A 27 -0.35 3.92 -6.25
CA VAL A 27 -1.49 2.99 -6.14
C VAL A 27 -2.55 3.54 -5.18
N ALA A 28 -2.15 4.14 -4.07
CA ALA A 28 -3.03 4.74 -3.07
C ALA A 28 -3.78 5.95 -3.65
N LYS A 29 -3.09 6.89 -4.31
CA LYS A 29 -3.72 8.01 -5.04
C LYS A 29 -4.76 7.52 -6.04
N SER A 30 -4.41 6.46 -6.77
CA SER A 30 -5.31 5.90 -7.76
C SER A 30 -6.49 5.15 -7.12
N ALA A 31 -6.28 4.52 -5.96
CA ALA A 31 -7.33 3.82 -5.19
C ALA A 31 -8.29 4.78 -4.49
N TYR A 32 -7.81 5.96 -4.07
CA TYR A 32 -8.56 6.99 -3.34
C TYR A 32 -8.45 8.34 -4.07
N PRO A 33 -9.09 8.52 -5.23
CA PRO A 33 -8.88 9.67 -6.10
C PRO A 33 -9.42 11.00 -5.54
N LEU A 34 -10.34 10.95 -4.58
CA LEU A 34 -10.91 12.14 -3.92
C LEU A 34 -10.14 12.52 -2.65
N ALA A 35 -9.19 11.69 -2.24
CA ALA A 35 -8.39 11.88 -1.04
C ALA A 35 -7.04 12.49 -1.37
N SER A 36 -6.49 13.26 -0.43
CA SER A 36 -5.10 13.69 -0.49
C SER A 36 -4.20 12.58 0.06
N ALA A 37 -3.17 12.21 -0.69
CA ALA A 37 -2.15 11.28 -0.24
C ALA A 37 -0.87 12.04 0.13
N LEU A 38 -0.32 11.73 1.29
CA LEU A 38 0.95 12.25 1.81
C LEU A 38 1.99 11.13 1.79
N HIS A 39 3.22 11.47 1.43
CA HIS A 39 4.38 10.60 1.52
C HIS A 39 5.20 11.07 2.73
N ASP A 40 5.58 10.15 3.62
CA ASP A 40 6.27 10.44 4.89
C ASP A 40 5.55 11.52 5.72
N ASP A 41 4.45 11.15 6.40
CA ASP A 41 3.63 12.09 7.19
C ASP A 41 4.27 12.47 8.55
N PHE A 42 5.40 13.18 8.45
CA PHE A 42 6.21 13.63 9.59
C PHE A 42 5.48 14.55 10.57
N ALA A 43 4.38 15.18 10.16
CA ALA A 43 3.63 16.11 11.02
C ALA A 43 2.39 15.45 11.63
N GLY A 44 1.65 14.64 10.87
CA GLY A 44 0.42 14.01 11.31
C GLY A 44 0.63 12.81 12.23
N TYR A 45 1.79 12.15 12.20
CA TYR A 45 1.95 10.85 12.87
C TYR A 45 1.66 10.85 14.38
N LEU A 46 2.00 11.94 15.08
CA LEU A 46 1.72 12.07 16.51
C LEU A 46 0.22 11.93 16.86
N THR A 47 -0.69 12.14 15.90
CA THR A 47 -2.14 12.01 16.10
C THR A 47 -2.61 10.56 16.14
N TYR A 48 -1.87 9.61 15.55
CA TYR A 48 -2.29 8.22 15.44
C TYR A 48 -1.22 7.19 15.85
N SER A 49 0.04 7.60 16.06
CA SER A 49 1.07 6.79 16.72
C SER A 49 2.20 7.68 17.26
N ARG A 50 2.52 7.58 18.55
CA ARG A 50 3.55 8.43 19.17
C ARG A 50 4.97 8.17 18.66
N ASN A 51 5.23 6.94 18.20
CA ASN A 51 6.58 6.47 17.91
C ASN A 51 6.79 6.05 16.46
N HIS A 52 5.73 5.96 15.65
CA HIS A 52 5.81 5.41 14.30
C HIS A 52 5.10 6.28 13.27
N CYS A 53 5.88 6.72 12.29
CA CYS A 53 5.42 7.48 11.13
C CYS A 53 5.10 6.50 9.98
N PRO A 54 3.89 6.57 9.39
CA PRO A 54 3.54 5.78 8.22
C PRO A 54 4.25 6.34 7.00
N ASP A 55 4.60 5.43 6.10
CA ASP A 55 5.27 5.74 4.85
C ASP A 55 4.36 6.49 3.89
N VAL A 56 3.06 6.16 3.90
CA VAL A 56 2.02 6.83 3.12
C VAL A 56 0.76 7.01 3.97
N THR A 57 0.22 8.21 3.98
CA THR A 57 -1.06 8.53 4.62
C THR A 57 -2.05 9.01 3.58
N VAL A 58 -3.24 8.43 3.54
CA VAL A 58 -4.34 8.90 2.70
C VAL A 58 -5.39 9.56 3.58
N LEU A 59 -5.56 10.86 3.42
CA LEU A 59 -6.47 11.69 4.19
C LEU A 59 -7.91 11.54 3.70
N ASP A 60 -8.84 11.50 4.64
CA ASP A 60 -10.29 11.43 4.38
C ASP A 60 -10.74 10.29 3.45
N ALA A 61 -9.97 9.20 3.39
CA ALA A 61 -10.20 8.09 2.45
C ALA A 61 -11.49 7.31 2.74
N GLU A 62 -11.89 7.23 4.02
CA GLU A 62 -13.09 6.51 4.48
C GLU A 62 -14.11 7.46 5.14
N GLY A 63 -13.91 8.78 4.98
CA GLY A 63 -14.76 9.84 5.54
C GLY A 63 -13.94 10.94 6.22
N PRO A 64 -14.54 12.10 6.55
CA PRO A 64 -13.83 13.21 7.18
C PRO A 64 -13.13 12.79 8.48
N GLY A 65 -11.83 13.05 8.58
CA GLY A 65 -10.98 12.70 9.73
C GLY A 65 -10.63 11.21 9.82
N GLN A 66 -11.00 10.38 8.83
CA GLN A 66 -10.65 8.97 8.76
C GLN A 66 -9.59 8.72 7.71
N TYR A 67 -8.44 8.23 8.16
CA TYR A 67 -7.23 8.12 7.33
C TYR A 67 -6.91 6.67 7.07
N VAL A 68 -6.27 6.40 5.93
CA VAL A 68 -5.64 5.11 5.64
C VAL A 68 -4.14 5.27 5.76
N LEU A 69 -3.55 4.54 6.69
CA LEU A 69 -2.13 4.59 7.03
C LEU A 69 -1.44 3.36 6.44
N PHE A 70 -0.39 3.56 5.67
CA PHE A 70 0.40 2.50 5.09
C PHE A 70 1.83 2.53 5.62
N ASP A 71 2.36 1.35 5.93
CA ASP A 71 3.75 1.18 6.33
C ASP A 71 4.30 -0.04 5.59
N VAL A 72 5.26 0.18 4.71
CA VAL A 72 5.91 -0.82 3.86
C VAL A 72 6.96 -1.53 4.69
N VAL A 73 6.82 -2.85 4.80
CA VAL A 73 7.77 -3.65 5.54
C VAL A 73 8.32 -4.79 4.70
N THR A 74 9.64 -4.77 4.51
CA THR A 74 10.36 -5.76 3.71
C THR A 74 10.88 -6.88 4.60
N ALA A 75 10.28 -8.06 4.48
CA ALA A 75 10.76 -9.29 5.12
C ALA A 75 11.94 -9.88 4.35
N ARG A 76 12.86 -10.49 5.10
CA ARG A 76 14.09 -11.13 4.59
C ARG A 76 14.04 -12.63 4.86
N PRO A 77 13.48 -13.46 3.95
CA PRO A 77 13.26 -14.88 4.22
C PRO A 77 14.50 -15.66 4.66
N MET A 78 15.68 -15.24 4.21
CA MET A 78 16.96 -15.89 4.54
C MET A 78 17.64 -15.36 5.81
N SER A 79 17.04 -14.40 6.52
CA SER A 79 17.58 -13.92 7.80
C SER A 79 17.05 -14.75 8.96
N ASP A 80 17.86 -14.95 10.00
CA ASP A 80 17.49 -15.72 11.21
C ASP A 80 16.14 -15.29 11.80
N ALA A 81 15.85 -13.98 11.80
CA ALA A 81 14.61 -13.43 12.32
C ALA A 81 13.33 -13.90 11.58
N HIS A 82 13.46 -14.30 10.30
CA HIS A 82 12.34 -14.62 9.42
C HIS A 82 12.39 -16.05 8.88
N LEU A 83 13.54 -16.73 8.92
CA LEU A 83 13.75 -18.04 8.32
C LEU A 83 12.72 -19.06 8.78
N GLY A 84 12.49 -19.14 10.10
CA GLY A 84 11.50 -20.06 10.66
C GLY A 84 10.08 -19.81 10.13
N ALA A 85 9.70 -18.56 9.86
CA ALA A 85 8.40 -18.26 9.25
C ALA A 85 8.39 -18.60 7.77
N ALA A 86 9.44 -18.21 7.03
CA ALA A 86 9.56 -18.43 5.60
C ALA A 86 9.50 -19.92 5.19
N MET A 87 9.97 -20.82 6.06
CA MET A 87 9.90 -22.26 5.83
C MET A 87 8.47 -22.83 5.88
N MET A 88 7.51 -22.10 6.46
CA MET A 88 6.14 -22.60 6.64
C MET A 88 5.30 -22.46 5.37
N ALA A 89 5.42 -21.33 4.67
CA ALA A 89 4.72 -21.04 3.43
C ALA A 89 5.29 -19.79 2.74
N PRO A 90 5.12 -19.63 1.41
CA PRO A 90 5.39 -18.37 0.73
C PRO A 90 4.60 -17.21 1.36
N GLY A 91 5.25 -16.07 1.60
CA GLY A 91 4.62 -14.89 2.23
C GLY A 91 4.47 -14.99 3.75
N ALA A 92 4.84 -16.10 4.39
CA ALA A 92 4.73 -16.25 5.84
C ALA A 92 5.68 -15.31 6.60
N ALA A 93 6.85 -14.98 6.04
CA ALA A 93 7.72 -13.98 6.64
C ALA A 93 7.13 -12.56 6.48
N ALA A 94 6.50 -12.26 5.35
CA ALA A 94 5.75 -11.02 5.16
C ALA A 94 4.58 -10.90 6.16
N LYS A 95 3.82 -11.96 6.37
CA LYS A 95 2.75 -12.01 7.39
C LYS A 95 3.30 -11.68 8.79
N LYS A 96 4.41 -12.30 9.18
CA LYS A 96 5.03 -12.08 10.50
C LYS A 96 5.41 -10.61 10.73
N VAL A 97 5.97 -9.95 9.72
CA VAL A 97 6.34 -8.53 9.85
C VAL A 97 5.12 -7.60 9.82
N GLU A 98 4.04 -7.97 9.12
CA GLU A 98 2.76 -7.25 9.21
C GLU A 98 2.18 -7.31 10.64
N GLU A 99 2.15 -8.49 11.24
CA GLU A 99 1.69 -8.69 12.62
C GLU A 99 2.54 -7.88 13.61
N SER A 100 3.86 -7.85 13.42
CA SER A 100 4.75 -7.02 14.22
C SER A 100 4.40 -5.54 14.09
N LYS A 101 4.13 -5.04 12.87
CA LYS A 101 3.75 -3.64 12.65
C LYS A 101 2.40 -3.31 13.28
N VAL A 102 1.42 -4.21 13.20
CA VAL A 102 0.12 -4.04 13.88
C VAL A 102 0.31 -3.94 15.39
N ALA A 103 1.10 -4.83 15.99
CA ALA A 103 1.41 -4.77 17.42
C ALA A 103 2.13 -3.47 17.80
N THR A 104 3.01 -2.97 16.92
CA THR A 104 3.75 -1.73 17.11
C THR A 104 2.87 -0.47 17.03
N TYR A 105 1.94 -0.41 16.07
CA TYR A 105 1.01 0.71 15.94
C TYR A 105 -0.10 0.68 17.00
N GLY A 106 -0.52 -0.50 17.43
CA GLY A 106 -1.60 -0.65 18.41
C GLY A 106 -2.96 -0.23 17.84
N ASP A 107 -3.79 0.37 18.69
CA ASP A 107 -5.11 0.87 18.31
C ASP A 107 -5.01 2.26 17.67
N VAL A 108 -5.26 2.31 16.37
CA VAL A 108 -5.21 3.54 15.56
C VAL A 108 -6.60 4.08 15.22
N ARG A 109 -7.67 3.58 15.84
CA ARG A 109 -9.03 4.06 15.54
C ARG A 109 -9.14 5.56 15.78
N PRO A 110 -9.86 6.30 14.91
CA PRO A 110 -10.75 5.81 13.85
C PRO A 110 -10.06 5.48 12.51
N HIS A 111 -8.73 5.56 12.43
CA HIS A 111 -7.97 5.32 11.20
C HIS A 111 -7.86 3.82 10.87
N HIS A 112 -7.56 3.53 9.61
CA HIS A 112 -7.33 2.17 9.13
C HIS A 112 -5.85 1.99 8.78
N PHE A 113 -5.19 1.06 9.48
CA PHE A 113 -3.79 0.73 9.22
C PHE A 113 -3.66 -0.48 8.29
N ILE A 114 -2.81 -0.33 7.27
CA ILE A 114 -2.45 -1.38 6.31
C ILE A 114 -0.93 -1.56 6.39
N PRO A 115 -0.43 -2.52 7.19
CA PRO A 115 0.96 -2.92 7.10
C PRO A 115 1.16 -3.63 5.76
N PHE A 116 1.95 -3.06 4.86
CA PHE A 116 2.17 -3.62 3.53
C PHE A 116 3.41 -4.51 3.58
N GLY A 117 3.22 -5.80 3.93
CA GLY A 117 4.31 -6.77 4.03
C GLY A 117 4.68 -7.42 2.72
N VAL A 118 5.98 -7.45 2.43
CA VAL A 118 6.55 -8.10 1.25
C VAL A 118 7.87 -8.76 1.57
N GLU A 119 8.06 -10.00 1.12
CA GLU A 119 9.34 -10.68 1.11
C GLU A 119 10.18 -10.14 -0.04
N VAL A 120 11.50 -10.02 0.14
CA VAL A 120 12.40 -9.56 -0.94
C VAL A 120 12.31 -10.33 -2.25
N TYR A 121 11.77 -11.55 -2.23
CA TYR A 121 11.56 -12.39 -3.41
C TYR A 121 10.11 -12.37 -3.93
N GLY A 122 9.26 -11.47 -3.42
CA GLY A 122 7.92 -11.19 -3.96
C GLY A 122 6.74 -11.83 -3.21
N GLY A 123 6.98 -12.63 -2.16
CA GLY A 123 5.91 -13.15 -1.31
C GLY A 123 5.19 -12.00 -0.58
N LEU A 124 3.86 -11.94 -0.65
CA LEU A 124 3.08 -10.88 -0.02
C LEU A 124 2.45 -11.35 1.29
N GLY A 125 2.36 -10.45 2.26
CA GLY A 125 1.58 -10.68 3.46
C GLY A 125 0.06 -10.56 3.20
N PRO A 126 -0.78 -11.10 4.09
CA PRO A 126 -2.23 -11.03 3.95
C PRO A 126 -2.79 -9.62 3.80
N ALA A 127 -2.26 -8.63 4.53
CA ALA A 127 -2.75 -7.26 4.45
C ALA A 127 -2.37 -6.61 3.11
N ALA A 128 -1.11 -6.75 2.68
CA ALA A 128 -0.66 -6.30 1.36
C ALA A 128 -1.49 -6.93 0.22
N TYR A 129 -1.66 -8.26 0.23
CA TYR A 129 -2.44 -8.97 -0.77
C TYR A 129 -3.92 -8.54 -0.77
N GLY A 130 -4.52 -8.42 0.42
CA GLY A 130 -5.90 -7.98 0.59
C GLY A 130 -6.13 -6.57 0.05
N PHE A 131 -5.20 -5.65 0.29
CA PHE A 131 -5.24 -4.30 -0.28
C PHE A 131 -5.19 -4.34 -1.81
N LEU A 132 -4.22 -5.04 -2.40
CA LEU A 132 -4.09 -5.12 -3.86
C LEU A 132 -5.34 -5.72 -4.51
N ARG A 133 -5.93 -6.77 -3.93
CA ARG A 133 -7.19 -7.37 -4.39
C ARG A 133 -8.37 -6.40 -4.33
N LYS A 134 -8.52 -5.66 -3.23
CA LYS A 134 -9.57 -4.64 -3.07
C LYS A 134 -9.38 -3.52 -4.10
N THR A 135 -8.15 -3.06 -4.28
CA THR A 135 -7.80 -2.01 -5.23
C THR A 135 -8.04 -2.44 -6.68
N GLN A 136 -7.63 -3.66 -7.06
CA GLN A 136 -7.93 -4.23 -8.38
C GLN A 136 -9.44 -4.29 -8.64
N ARG A 137 -10.23 -4.72 -7.65
CA ARG A 137 -11.69 -4.74 -7.76
C ARG A 137 -12.25 -3.34 -8.00
N ARG A 138 -11.84 -2.34 -7.22
CA ARG A 138 -12.25 -0.93 -7.38
C ARG A 138 -11.90 -0.36 -8.76
N PHE A 139 -10.74 -0.70 -9.31
CA PHE A 139 -10.38 -0.28 -10.68
C PHE A 139 -11.27 -0.92 -11.73
N ARG A 140 -11.55 -2.21 -11.59
CA ARG A 140 -12.41 -2.93 -12.52
C ARG A 140 -13.84 -2.36 -12.51
N GLU A 141 -14.38 -2.10 -11.32
CA GLU A 141 -15.71 -1.49 -11.15
C GLU A 141 -15.78 -0.09 -11.78
N ARG A 142 -14.78 0.77 -11.55
CA ARG A 142 -14.71 2.10 -12.20
C ARG A 142 -14.69 2.02 -13.72
N ARG A 143 -13.85 1.15 -14.29
CA ARG A 143 -13.79 0.93 -15.74
C ARG A 143 -15.12 0.48 -16.32
N TYR A 144 -15.85 -0.40 -15.62
CA TYR A 144 -17.19 -0.81 -16.05
C TYR A 144 -18.18 0.37 -16.04
N MET A 145 -18.15 1.23 -15.01
CA MET A 145 -19.04 2.39 -14.90
C MET A 145 -18.75 3.43 -15.99
N GLU A 146 -17.47 3.72 -16.26
CA GLU A 146 -17.03 4.64 -17.32
C GLU A 146 -17.46 4.15 -18.71
N ALA A 147 -17.22 2.88 -19.02
CA ALA A 147 -17.61 2.28 -20.30
C ALA A 147 -19.15 2.32 -20.51
N ASN A 148 -19.93 2.12 -19.45
CA ASN A 148 -21.39 2.20 -19.51
C ASN A 148 -21.87 3.64 -19.73
N ALA A 149 -21.29 4.63 -19.04
CA ALA A 149 -21.62 6.03 -19.19
C ALA A 149 -21.30 6.57 -20.61
N GLU A 150 -20.18 6.14 -21.18
CA GLU A 150 -19.83 6.44 -22.57
C GLU A 150 -20.81 5.80 -23.57
N GLY A 151 -21.21 4.55 -23.33
CA GLY A 151 -22.18 3.82 -24.15
C GLY A 151 -23.56 4.50 -24.15
N GLU A 152 -24.03 4.95 -22.99
CA GLU A 152 -25.30 5.69 -22.87
C GLU A 152 -25.24 7.06 -23.56
N SER A 153 -24.13 7.79 -23.39
CA SER A 153 -23.92 9.09 -24.03
C SER A 153 -23.89 8.98 -25.56
N ARG A 154 -23.23 7.94 -26.10
CA ARG A 154 -23.25 7.64 -27.54
C ARG A 154 -24.65 7.29 -28.04
N ARG A 155 -25.42 6.47 -27.30
CA ARG A 155 -26.81 6.12 -27.67
C ARG A 155 -27.74 7.34 -27.70
N LYS A 156 -27.62 8.25 -26.71
CA LYS A 156 -28.39 9.52 -26.70
C LYS A 156 -28.03 10.42 -27.89
N SER A 157 -26.74 10.54 -28.22
CA SER A 157 -26.27 11.32 -29.38
C SER A 157 -26.76 10.77 -30.72
N VAL A 158 -26.81 9.45 -30.90
CA VAL A 158 -27.36 8.82 -32.11
C VAL A 158 -28.87 9.01 -32.20
N ARG A 159 -29.58 8.93 -31.07
CA ARG A 159 -31.03 9.15 -31.02
C ARG A 159 -31.39 10.59 -31.40
N MET A 160 -30.69 11.59 -30.85
CA MET A 160 -30.93 13.00 -31.21
C MET A 160 -30.69 13.30 -32.70
N ARG A 161 -29.74 12.62 -33.33
CA ARG A 161 -29.45 12.77 -34.77
C ARG A 161 -30.43 12.07 -35.71
N LYS A 162 -31.27 11.16 -35.22
CA LYS A 162 -32.28 10.44 -36.03
C LYS A 162 -33.67 11.09 -36.01
N PHE A 163 -33.90 12.08 -35.15
CA PHE A 163 -35.21 12.71 -34.93
C PHE A 163 -35.17 14.24 -35.08
N GLY A 164 -34.13 14.80 -35.70
CA GLY A 164 -34.03 16.20 -36.10
C GLY A 164 -33.68 16.27 -37.58
#